data_AF-A0A2G9MS56-F1
#
_entry.id   AF-A0A2G9MS56-F1
#
_cell.length_a   1.000
_cell.length_b   1.000
_cell.length_c   1.000
_cell.angle_alpha   90.00
_cell.angle_beta   90.00
_cell.angle_gamma   90.00
#
_symmetry.space_group_name_H-M   'P 1'
#
loop_
_entity.id
_entity.type
_entity.pdbx_description
1 polymer ?
#
loop_
_entity_poly.entity_id
_entity_poly.type
_entity_poly.pdbx_seq_one_letter_code
_entity_poly.pdbx_strand_id
1 'polypeptide(L)'
;MNQQNKLILYDFLILILATILLLIIRPDYAFLAIFLSIPIYLIISKRQNLLPVFLIATIQAALWMLVGNKQYGYNQEVMILFGLNVYPFLLWATGLFLVYLCAVHVSNWLKFKSFTKQFIVYILVFWFSLITIETLSYHVFLIRNAATGMYPGLPICECIHAPVWMQIVYLTMGPINFVIQRLIKRLFLNKSKPQKFKK
;
A
#
# COMPACT_ATOMS: atom_id res chain seq x y z
N MET A 1 -17.16 22.81 -5.20
CA MET A 1 -16.46 21.73 -4.46
C MET A 1 -15.13 22.27 -3.92
N ASN A 2 -14.89 22.24 -2.60
CA ASN A 2 -13.64 22.71 -1.99
C ASN A 2 -12.43 21.95 -2.59
N GLN A 3 -11.26 22.59 -2.67
CA GLN A 3 -10.02 22.01 -3.18
C GLN A 3 -9.70 20.65 -2.54
N GLN A 4 -9.99 20.49 -1.25
CA GLN A 4 -9.83 19.22 -0.54
C GLN A 4 -10.70 18.09 -1.13
N ASN A 5 -11.95 18.38 -1.46
CA ASN A 5 -12.86 17.38 -2.05
C ASN A 5 -12.45 17.01 -3.48
N LYS A 6 -11.86 17.95 -4.24
CA LYS A 6 -11.27 17.64 -5.56
C LYS A 6 -10.10 16.66 -5.46
N LEU A 7 -9.22 16.86 -4.48
CA LEU A 7 -8.08 15.96 -4.26
C LEU A 7 -8.53 14.55 -3.84
N ILE A 8 -9.54 14.46 -2.97
CA ILE A 8 -10.14 13.17 -2.60
C ILE A 8 -10.71 12.48 -3.84
N LEU A 9 -11.45 13.20 -4.68
CA LEU A 9 -11.98 12.64 -5.92
C LEU A 9 -10.87 12.13 -6.84
N TYR A 10 -9.78 12.88 -7.01
CA TYR A 10 -8.64 12.43 -7.82
C TYR A 10 -7.94 11.20 -7.24
N ASP A 11 -7.78 11.12 -5.92
CA ASP A 11 -7.24 9.93 -5.25
C ASP A 11 -8.13 8.70 -5.56
N PHE A 12 -9.46 8.84 -5.50
CA PHE A 12 -10.39 7.77 -5.85
C PHE A 12 -10.36 7.40 -7.34
N LEU A 13 -10.29 8.37 -8.24
CA LEU A 13 -10.21 8.12 -9.67
C LEU A 13 -8.93 7.36 -10.04
N ILE A 14 -7.80 7.68 -9.39
CA ILE A 14 -6.54 6.93 -9.57
C ILE A 14 -6.69 5.49 -9.10
N LEU A 15 -7.37 5.26 -7.96
CA LEU A 15 -7.65 3.90 -7.47
C LEU A 15 -8.52 3.10 -8.46
N ILE A 16 -9.59 3.71 -8.97
CA ILE A 16 -10.48 3.06 -9.95
C ILE A 16 -9.70 2.75 -11.24
N LEU A 17 -8.94 3.72 -11.75
CA LEU A 17 -8.13 3.53 -12.95
C LEU A 17 -7.10 2.43 -12.74
N ALA A 18 -6.43 2.39 -11.58
CA ALA A 18 -5.52 1.31 -11.21
C ALA A 18 -6.21 -0.05 -11.26
N THR A 19 -7.40 -0.18 -10.68
CA THR A 19 -8.18 -1.42 -10.73
C THR A 19 -8.55 -1.83 -12.16
N ILE A 20 -8.96 -0.87 -13.01
CA ILE A 20 -9.27 -1.14 -14.42
C ILE A 20 -8.01 -1.60 -15.18
N LEU A 21 -6.86 -0.96 -14.95
CA LEU A 21 -5.62 -1.34 -15.60
C LEU A 21 -5.19 -2.78 -15.27
N LEU A 22 -5.50 -3.28 -14.06
CA LEU A 22 -5.25 -4.68 -13.68
C LEU A 22 -6.10 -5.68 -14.48
N LEU A 23 -7.23 -5.26 -15.05
CA LEU A 23 -8.07 -6.13 -15.89
C LEU A 23 -7.57 -6.24 -17.32
N ILE A 24 -6.83 -5.23 -17.79
CA ILE A 24 -6.48 -5.06 -19.21
C ILE A 24 -5.01 -5.38 -19.46
N ILE A 25 -4.15 -5.00 -18.52
CA ILE A 25 -2.70 -5.09 -18.65
C ILE A 25 -2.18 -6.10 -17.63
N ARG A 26 -1.05 -6.76 -17.96
CA ARG A 26 -0.34 -7.60 -17.00
C ARG A 26 -0.14 -6.84 -15.66
N PRO A 27 -0.43 -7.47 -14.51
CA PRO A 27 -0.45 -6.79 -13.22
C PRO A 27 0.85 -6.10 -12.84
N ASP A 28 2.00 -6.69 -13.18
CA ASP A 28 3.32 -6.11 -12.95
C ASP A 28 3.52 -4.77 -13.66
N TYR A 29 3.13 -4.65 -14.93
CA TYR A 29 3.20 -3.39 -15.66
C TYR A 29 2.20 -2.35 -15.14
N ALA A 30 0.99 -2.76 -14.78
CA ALA A 30 0.00 -1.87 -14.19
C ALA A 30 0.51 -1.25 -12.88
N PHE A 31 1.03 -2.07 -11.96
CA PHE A 31 1.60 -1.57 -10.71
C PHE A 31 2.87 -0.76 -10.90
N LEU A 32 3.70 -1.08 -11.91
CA LEU A 32 4.87 -0.26 -12.24
C LEU A 32 4.45 1.15 -12.67
N ALA A 33 3.46 1.25 -13.57
CA ALA A 33 2.94 2.53 -14.03
C ALA A 33 2.36 3.34 -12.87
N ILE A 34 1.57 2.71 -11.99
CA ILE A 34 1.01 3.36 -10.80
C ILE A 34 2.14 3.84 -9.89
N PHE A 35 3.10 2.98 -9.57
CA PHE A 35 4.23 3.30 -8.70
C PHE A 35 5.01 4.52 -9.21
N LEU A 36 5.34 4.56 -10.50
CA LEU A 36 6.05 5.68 -11.12
C LEU A 36 5.19 6.96 -11.20
N SER A 37 3.88 6.83 -11.31
CA SER A 37 2.96 7.97 -11.37
C SER A 37 2.79 8.68 -10.03
N ILE A 38 2.95 7.99 -8.89
CA ILE A 38 2.77 8.55 -7.54
C ILE A 38 3.63 9.80 -7.29
N PRO A 39 4.97 9.80 -7.47
CA PRO A 39 5.77 10.98 -7.23
C PRO A 39 5.39 12.14 -8.16
N ILE A 40 5.12 11.86 -9.44
CA ILE A 40 4.65 12.85 -10.42
C ILE A 40 3.35 13.49 -9.94
N TYR A 41 2.39 12.65 -9.52
CA TYR A 41 1.10 13.07 -8.98
C TYR A 41 1.26 13.94 -7.72
N LEU A 42 2.13 13.55 -6.79
CA LEU A 42 2.38 14.33 -5.57
C LEU A 42 3.01 15.69 -5.86
N ILE A 43 3.88 15.79 -6.86
CA ILE A 43 4.48 17.05 -7.29
C ILE A 43 3.41 17.96 -7.94
N ILE A 44 2.67 17.44 -8.92
CA ILE A 44 1.64 18.21 -9.65
C ILE A 44 0.53 18.68 -8.69
N SER A 45 0.11 17.83 -7.75
CA SER A 45 -0.91 18.14 -6.76
C SER A 45 -0.42 19.00 -5.58
N LYS A 46 0.87 19.41 -5.57
CA LYS A 46 1.51 20.19 -4.50
C LYS A 46 1.42 19.53 -3.12
N ARG A 47 1.54 18.19 -3.08
CA ARG A 47 1.51 17.35 -1.87
C ARG A 47 2.85 16.65 -1.64
N GLN A 48 3.96 17.37 -1.88
CA GLN A 48 5.31 16.84 -1.71
C GLN A 48 5.59 16.41 -0.26
N ASN A 49 4.81 16.92 0.71
CA ASN A 49 4.86 16.47 2.11
C ASN A 49 4.48 14.99 2.30
N LEU A 50 3.89 14.34 1.29
CA LEU A 50 3.59 12.90 1.28
C LEU A 50 4.71 12.06 0.64
N LEU A 51 5.71 12.66 0.00
CA LEU A 51 6.84 11.92 -0.57
C LEU A 51 7.61 11.10 0.48
N PRO A 52 7.88 11.61 1.70
CA PRO A 52 8.51 10.79 2.73
C PRO A 52 7.68 9.55 3.10
N VAL A 53 6.35 9.66 3.09
CA VAL A 53 5.44 8.54 3.37
C VAL A 53 5.57 7.46 2.30
N PHE A 54 5.55 7.87 1.02
CA PHE A 54 5.75 6.96 -0.11
C PHE A 54 7.13 6.31 -0.08
N LEU A 55 8.18 7.08 0.24
CA LEU A 55 9.54 6.57 0.35
C LEU A 55 9.68 5.54 1.48
N ILE A 56 9.08 5.79 2.65
CA ILE A 56 9.05 4.82 3.76
C ILE A 56 8.37 3.53 3.34
N ALA A 57 7.21 3.62 2.68
CA ALA A 57 6.51 2.44 2.16
C ALA A 57 7.37 1.66 1.15
N THR A 58 8.06 2.37 0.25
CA THR A 58 8.97 1.79 -0.74
C THR A 58 10.16 1.08 -0.09
N ILE A 59 10.81 1.72 0.89
CA ILE A 59 11.92 1.12 1.64
C ILE A 59 11.45 -0.13 2.39
N GLN A 60 10.29 -0.05 3.04
CA GLN A 60 9.75 -1.19 3.78
C GLN A 60 9.42 -2.37 2.85
N ALA A 61 8.85 -2.10 1.67
CA ALA A 61 8.62 -3.11 0.64
C ALA A 61 9.94 -3.71 0.11
N ALA A 62 10.97 -2.88 -0.11
CA ALA A 62 12.29 -3.36 -0.53
C ALA A 62 12.91 -4.29 0.54
N LEU A 63 12.90 -3.88 1.80
CA LEU A 63 13.38 -4.70 2.93
C LEU A 63 12.61 -6.02 3.03
N TRP A 64 11.29 -5.97 2.84
CA TRP A 64 10.48 -7.18 2.79
C TRP A 64 10.92 -8.11 1.66
N MET A 65 11.15 -7.58 0.46
CA MET A 65 11.60 -8.40 -0.66
C MET A 65 12.96 -9.02 -0.44
N LEU A 66 13.89 -8.37 0.25
CA LEU A 66 15.18 -8.99 0.60
C LEU A 66 15.01 -10.26 1.44
N VAL A 67 13.96 -10.33 2.26
CA VAL A 67 13.67 -11.49 3.13
C VAL A 67 12.75 -12.50 2.42
N GLY A 68 11.67 -12.03 1.82
CA GLY A 68 10.57 -12.84 1.32
C GLY A 68 10.65 -13.24 -0.17
N ASN A 69 11.60 -12.71 -0.96
CA ASN A 69 11.61 -12.91 -2.42
C ASN A 69 11.49 -14.37 -2.87
N LYS A 70 12.17 -15.29 -2.18
CA LYS A 70 12.14 -16.72 -2.51
C LYS A 70 10.77 -17.38 -2.33
N GLN A 71 9.86 -16.73 -1.59
CA GLN A 71 8.49 -17.17 -1.38
C GLN A 71 7.53 -16.60 -2.42
N TYR A 72 8.01 -15.81 -3.39
CA TYR A 72 7.19 -15.17 -4.42
C TYR A 72 7.44 -15.76 -5.80
N GLY A 73 6.63 -16.76 -6.18
CA GLY A 73 6.59 -17.32 -7.52
C GLY A 73 5.15 -17.45 -7.97
N TYR A 74 4.75 -16.72 -9.00
CA TYR A 74 3.36 -16.67 -9.44
C TYR A 74 3.10 -17.68 -10.56
N ASN A 75 1.86 -18.14 -10.67
CA ASN A 75 1.38 -19.03 -11.73
C ASN A 75 1.27 -18.35 -13.12
N GLN A 76 1.70 -17.11 -13.23
CA GLN A 76 1.69 -16.30 -14.44
C GLN A 76 3.03 -15.60 -14.56
N GLU A 77 3.38 -15.20 -15.78
CA GLU A 77 4.59 -14.42 -16.01
C GLU A 77 4.55 -13.10 -15.25
N VAL A 78 5.61 -12.84 -14.50
CA VAL A 78 5.83 -11.60 -13.77
C VAL A 78 7.24 -11.11 -14.01
N MET A 79 7.41 -9.80 -13.99
CA MET A 79 8.70 -9.16 -14.16
C MET A 79 9.68 -9.57 -13.05
N ILE A 80 10.86 -10.04 -13.48
CA ILE A 80 11.99 -10.33 -12.61
C ILE A 80 13.13 -9.38 -12.98
N LEU A 81 13.63 -8.61 -12.02
CA LEU A 81 14.80 -7.75 -12.19
C LEU A 81 15.85 -8.12 -11.16
N PHE A 82 17.08 -8.37 -11.60
CA PHE A 82 18.20 -8.78 -10.72
C PHE A 82 17.87 -9.99 -9.82
N GLY A 83 17.06 -10.93 -10.31
CA GLY A 83 16.60 -12.10 -9.56
C GLY A 83 15.51 -11.82 -8.51
N LEU A 84 15.00 -10.58 -8.45
CA LEU A 84 13.88 -10.20 -7.60
C LEU A 84 12.58 -10.14 -8.39
N ASN A 85 11.54 -10.74 -7.84
CA ASN A 85 10.19 -10.60 -8.37
C ASN A 85 9.69 -9.18 -8.07
N VAL A 86 9.50 -8.38 -9.12
CA VAL A 86 9.19 -6.95 -8.99
C VAL A 86 7.72 -6.72 -8.65
N TYR A 87 6.85 -7.65 -9.01
CA TYR A 87 5.41 -7.53 -8.74
C TYR A 87 5.07 -7.33 -7.25
N PRO A 88 5.48 -8.21 -6.31
CA PRO A 88 5.21 -8.03 -4.88
C PRO A 88 5.88 -6.77 -4.32
N PHE A 89 7.06 -6.38 -4.80
CA PHE A 89 7.71 -5.12 -4.42
C PHE A 89 6.80 -3.92 -4.71
N LEU A 90 6.33 -3.81 -5.96
CA LEU A 90 5.49 -2.71 -6.42
C LEU A 90 4.14 -2.70 -5.70
N LEU A 91 3.54 -3.88 -5.52
CA LEU A 91 2.26 -4.05 -4.83
C LEU A 91 2.37 -3.59 -3.37
N TRP A 92 3.39 -4.02 -2.64
CA TRP A 92 3.60 -3.61 -1.25
C TRP A 92 3.89 -2.12 -1.11
N ALA A 93 4.79 -1.57 -1.93
CA ALA A 93 5.16 -0.16 -1.87
C ALA A 93 3.95 0.75 -2.16
N THR A 94 3.22 0.43 -3.23
CA THR A 94 2.02 1.17 -3.66
C THR A 94 0.87 0.99 -2.67
N GLY A 95 0.61 -0.26 -2.25
CA GLY A 95 -0.50 -0.61 -1.37
C GLY A 95 -0.39 0.05 0.00
N LEU A 96 0.79 0.01 0.64
CA LEU A 96 1.00 0.66 1.94
C LEU A 96 0.79 2.17 1.87
N PHE A 97 1.27 2.81 0.79
CA PHE A 97 1.07 4.23 0.57
C PHE A 97 -0.41 4.58 0.38
N LEU A 98 -1.13 3.85 -0.46
CA LEU A 98 -2.55 4.09 -0.73
C LEU A 98 -3.43 3.83 0.51
N VAL A 99 -3.16 2.75 1.24
CA VAL A 99 -3.80 2.46 2.54
C VAL A 99 -3.59 3.60 3.51
N TYR A 100 -2.38 4.18 3.57
CA TYR A 100 -2.14 5.34 4.41
C TYR A 100 -3.01 6.54 4.03
N LEU A 101 -3.11 6.86 2.74
CA LEU A 101 -3.98 7.96 2.28
C LEU A 101 -5.43 7.72 2.67
N CYS A 102 -5.95 6.52 2.39
CA CYS A 102 -7.31 6.12 2.74
C CYS A 102 -7.55 6.26 4.26
N ALA A 103 -6.66 5.71 5.08
CA ALA A 103 -6.77 5.76 6.54
C ALA A 103 -6.73 7.19 7.09
N VAL A 104 -5.92 8.09 6.50
CA VAL A 104 -5.88 9.50 6.86
C VAL A 104 -7.20 10.20 6.49
N HIS A 105 -7.74 9.94 5.30
CA HIS A 105 -9.03 10.50 4.87
C HIS A 105 -10.17 10.03 5.78
N VAL A 106 -10.26 8.72 6.06
CA VAL A 106 -11.26 8.15 6.98
C VAL A 106 -11.10 8.74 8.38
N SER A 107 -9.87 8.83 8.91
CA SER A 107 -9.63 9.42 10.23
C SER A 107 -10.04 10.90 10.30
N ASN A 108 -9.81 11.65 9.23
CA ASN A 108 -10.21 13.06 9.14
C ASN A 108 -11.74 13.21 9.08
N TRP A 109 -12.41 12.36 8.29
CA TRP A 109 -13.87 12.32 8.20
C TRP A 109 -14.52 11.99 9.54
N LEU A 110 -13.99 11.00 10.27
CA LEU A 110 -14.41 10.64 11.63
C LEU A 110 -13.93 11.62 12.72
N LYS A 111 -13.19 12.67 12.34
CA LYS A 111 -12.59 13.68 13.25
C LYS A 111 -11.70 13.06 14.35
N PHE A 112 -11.10 11.90 14.11
CA PHE A 112 -10.22 11.24 15.06
C PHE A 112 -8.83 11.89 15.07
N LYS A 113 -8.43 12.43 16.23
CA LYS A 113 -7.15 13.13 16.41
C LYS A 113 -6.12 12.35 17.24
N SER A 114 -6.56 11.44 18.11
CA SER A 114 -5.64 10.67 18.96
C SER A 114 -4.90 9.61 18.17
N PHE A 115 -3.66 9.33 18.58
CA PHE A 115 -2.82 8.30 17.97
C PHE A 115 -3.54 6.95 17.92
N THR A 116 -4.09 6.50 19.05
CA THR A 116 -4.76 5.19 19.17
C THR A 116 -5.92 5.06 18.20
N LYS A 117 -6.78 6.08 18.09
CA LYS A 117 -7.92 6.03 17.16
C LYS A 117 -7.47 5.99 15.70
N GLN A 118 -6.45 6.77 15.34
CA GLN A 118 -5.88 6.78 13.99
C GLN A 118 -5.18 5.46 13.66
N PHE A 119 -4.52 4.84 14.63
CA PHE A 119 -3.89 3.53 14.49
C PHE A 119 -4.93 2.44 14.24
N ILE A 120 -6.00 2.41 15.03
CA ILE A 120 -7.11 1.47 14.84
C ILE A 120 -7.73 1.63 13.45
N VAL A 121 -8.03 2.85 13.03
CA VAL A 121 -8.55 3.11 11.66
C VAL A 121 -7.59 2.61 10.60
N TYR A 122 -6.29 2.86 10.76
CA TYR A 122 -5.29 2.39 9.81
C TYR A 122 -5.26 0.87 9.72
N ILE A 123 -5.25 0.16 10.85
CA ILE A 123 -5.25 -1.31 10.88
C ILE A 123 -6.47 -1.86 10.16
N LEU A 124 -7.65 -1.32 10.46
CA LEU A 124 -8.89 -1.77 9.84
C LEU A 124 -8.89 -1.55 8.33
N VAL A 125 -8.48 -0.36 7.86
CA VAL A 125 -8.36 -0.07 6.43
C VAL A 125 -7.32 -0.97 5.77
N PHE A 126 -6.18 -1.21 6.44
CA PHE A 126 -5.11 -2.07 5.94
C PHE A 126 -5.58 -3.53 5.79
N TRP A 127 -6.09 -4.15 6.85
CA TRP A 127 -6.52 -5.54 6.82
C TRP A 127 -7.68 -5.75 5.85
N PHE A 128 -8.66 -4.83 5.86
CA PHE A 128 -9.76 -4.90 4.89
C PHE A 128 -9.25 -4.84 3.44
N SER A 129 -8.35 -3.91 3.14
CA SER A 129 -7.78 -3.77 1.79
C SER A 129 -6.93 -4.98 1.41
N LEU A 130 -6.08 -5.47 2.33
CA LEU A 130 -5.22 -6.63 2.12
C LEU A 130 -6.05 -7.87 1.81
N ILE A 131 -7.01 -8.22 2.67
CA ILE A 131 -7.87 -9.39 2.48
C ILE A 131 -8.67 -9.26 1.18
N THR A 132 -9.22 -8.09 0.89
CA THR A 132 -9.98 -7.85 -0.34
C THR A 132 -9.11 -8.07 -1.58
N ILE A 133 -7.93 -7.44 -1.64
CA ILE A 133 -7.01 -7.54 -2.79
C ILE A 133 -6.52 -8.98 -2.97
N GLU A 134 -6.15 -9.66 -1.88
CA GLU A 134 -5.68 -11.06 -1.94
C GLU A 134 -6.80 -12.00 -2.39
N THR A 135 -8.02 -11.82 -1.87
CA THR A 135 -9.20 -12.61 -2.27
C THR A 135 -9.52 -12.40 -3.76
N LEU A 136 -9.57 -11.14 -4.22
CA LEU A 136 -9.83 -10.82 -5.63
C LEU A 136 -8.71 -11.36 -6.52
N SER A 137 -7.45 -11.18 -6.13
CA SER A 137 -6.30 -11.70 -6.88
C SER A 137 -6.38 -13.21 -7.03
N TYR A 138 -6.68 -13.93 -5.94
CA TYR A 138 -6.68 -15.38 -5.93
C TYR A 138 -7.88 -16.02 -6.65
N HIS A 139 -9.09 -15.51 -6.38
CA HIS A 139 -10.34 -16.13 -6.81
C HIS A 139 -10.94 -15.52 -8.08
N VAL A 140 -10.70 -14.23 -8.34
CA VAL A 140 -11.26 -13.52 -9.49
C VAL A 140 -10.25 -13.40 -10.61
N PHE A 141 -9.04 -12.89 -10.30
CA PHE A 141 -7.99 -12.68 -11.30
C PHE A 141 -7.10 -13.91 -11.49
N LEU A 142 -7.25 -14.94 -10.65
CA LEU A 142 -6.49 -16.17 -10.70
C LEU A 142 -4.96 -15.96 -10.63
N ILE A 143 -4.53 -14.86 -10.02
CA ILE A 143 -3.14 -14.52 -9.71
C ILE A 143 -2.80 -15.24 -8.41
N ARG A 144 -2.09 -16.36 -8.51
CA ARG A 144 -1.78 -17.23 -7.37
C ARG A 144 -0.28 -17.30 -7.17
N ASN A 145 0.14 -17.17 -5.91
CA ASN A 145 1.52 -17.44 -5.53
C ASN A 145 1.76 -18.97 -5.49
N ALA A 146 2.15 -19.52 -6.63
CA ALA A 146 2.45 -20.94 -6.80
C ALA A 146 3.58 -21.42 -5.87
N ALA A 147 4.55 -20.56 -5.54
CA ALA A 147 5.66 -20.92 -4.65
C ALA A 147 5.21 -21.33 -3.24
N THR A 148 4.08 -20.80 -2.78
CA THR A 148 3.55 -21.06 -1.44
C THR A 148 2.15 -21.67 -1.47
N GLY A 149 1.67 -22.12 -2.63
CA GLY A 149 0.31 -22.65 -2.79
C GLY A 149 0.01 -23.93 -2.00
N MET A 150 1.04 -24.63 -1.53
CA MET A 150 0.90 -25.83 -0.68
C MET A 150 0.57 -25.52 0.78
N TYR A 151 0.77 -24.29 1.23
CA TYR A 151 0.44 -23.89 2.61
C TYR A 151 -1.07 -23.62 2.73
N PRO A 152 -1.67 -23.87 3.90
CA PRO A 152 -3.06 -23.49 4.12
C PRO A 152 -3.22 -21.97 3.98
N GLY A 153 -4.33 -21.55 3.38
CA GLY A 153 -4.72 -20.15 3.34
C GLY A 153 -5.21 -19.67 4.70
N LEU A 154 -5.49 -18.37 4.80
CA LEU A 154 -6.23 -17.84 5.94
C LEU A 154 -7.65 -18.44 5.99
N PRO A 155 -8.17 -18.71 7.20
CA PRO A 155 -9.54 -19.20 7.34
C PRO A 155 -10.52 -18.19 6.73
N ILE A 156 -11.63 -18.70 6.19
CA ILE A 156 -12.74 -17.94 5.57
C ILE A 156 -12.48 -17.46 4.14
N CYS A 157 -11.34 -16.83 3.84
CA CYS A 157 -11.09 -16.29 2.48
C CYS A 157 -10.36 -17.26 1.55
N GLU A 158 -9.70 -18.31 2.07
CA GLU A 158 -8.81 -19.19 1.29
C GLU A 158 -7.81 -18.36 0.46
N CYS A 159 -7.15 -17.41 1.13
CA CYS A 159 -6.23 -16.44 0.55
C CYS A 159 -4.94 -16.36 1.39
N ILE A 160 -3.85 -15.80 0.86
CA ILE A 160 -2.53 -15.76 1.53
C ILE A 160 -2.06 -17.17 1.95
N HIS A 161 -1.97 -18.07 0.97
CA HIS A 161 -1.34 -19.38 1.14
C HIS A 161 0.16 -19.17 1.35
N ALA A 162 0.63 -19.23 2.60
CA ALA A 162 2.02 -18.94 2.97
C ALA A 162 2.37 -19.59 4.32
N PRO A 163 3.67 -19.80 4.63
CA PRO A 163 4.08 -20.18 5.97
C PRO A 163 3.57 -19.18 7.02
N VAL A 164 3.33 -19.65 8.25
CA VAL A 164 2.76 -18.83 9.35
C VAL A 164 3.55 -17.54 9.59
N TRP A 165 4.88 -17.59 9.54
CA TRP A 165 5.72 -16.39 9.72
C TRP A 165 5.45 -15.32 8.65
N MET A 166 5.20 -15.73 7.41
CA MET A 166 4.92 -14.83 6.30
C MET A 166 3.50 -14.25 6.42
N GLN A 167 2.52 -15.06 6.84
CA GLN A 167 1.18 -14.58 7.16
C GLN A 167 1.20 -13.52 8.28
N ILE A 168 2.00 -13.74 9.33
CA ILE A 168 2.22 -12.74 10.39
C ILE A 168 2.81 -11.45 9.83
N VAL A 169 3.82 -11.55 8.95
CA VAL A 169 4.41 -10.36 8.31
C VAL A 169 3.38 -9.62 7.45
N TYR A 170 2.57 -10.34 6.68
CA TYR A 170 1.48 -9.75 5.90
C TYR A 170 0.54 -8.92 6.77
N LEU A 171 0.11 -9.45 7.92
CA LEU A 171 -0.82 -8.76 8.81
C LEU A 171 -0.18 -7.64 9.62
N THR A 172 1.14 -7.68 9.83
CA THR A 172 1.89 -6.69 10.63
C THR A 172 2.58 -5.60 9.82
N MET A 173 2.77 -5.79 8.51
CA MET A 173 3.37 -4.83 7.58
C MET A 173 2.73 -3.44 7.68
N GLY A 174 1.39 -3.38 7.63
CA GLY A 174 0.62 -2.16 7.79
C GLY A 174 0.81 -1.49 9.16
N PRO A 175 0.53 -2.19 10.28
CA PRO A 175 0.79 -1.67 11.63
C PRO A 175 2.20 -1.08 11.82
N ILE A 176 3.23 -1.81 11.39
CA ILE A 176 4.63 -1.37 11.46
C ILE A 176 4.84 -0.10 10.63
N ASN A 177 4.31 -0.07 9.41
CA ASN A 177 4.41 1.07 8.51
C ASN A 177 3.81 2.34 9.15
N PHE A 178 2.62 2.25 9.75
CA PHE A 178 2.00 3.38 10.43
C PHE A 178 2.86 3.91 11.59
N VAL A 179 3.41 3.01 12.42
CA VAL A 179 4.25 3.40 13.56
C VAL A 179 5.49 4.13 13.09
N ILE A 180 6.21 3.58 12.10
CA ILE A 180 7.42 4.20 11.53
C ILE A 180 7.11 5.61 11.01
N GLN A 181 6.05 5.76 10.22
CA GLN A 181 5.66 7.06 9.68
C GLN A 181 5.33 8.08 10.79
N ARG A 182 4.68 7.63 11.87
CA ARG A 182 4.36 8.51 13.00
C ARG A 182 5.59 8.95 13.78
N LEU A 183 6.55 8.04 13.98
CA LEU A 183 7.83 8.37 14.61
C LEU A 183 8.61 9.37 13.77
N ILE A 184 8.73 9.14 12.46
CA ILE A 184 9.43 10.05 11.54
C ILE A 184 8.77 11.43 11.51
N LYS A 185 7.43 11.48 11.43
CA LYS A 185 6.69 12.76 11.49
C LYS A 185 6.99 13.53 12.77
N ARG A 186 7.03 12.86 13.92
CA ARG A 186 7.35 13.49 15.21
C ARG A 186 8.80 13.99 15.25
N LEU A 187 9.75 13.20 14.77
CA LEU A 187 11.18 13.49 14.85
C LEU A 187 11.63 14.60 13.89
N PHE A 188 11.11 14.60 12.66
CA PHE A 188 11.64 15.43 11.58
C PHE A 188 10.69 16.52 11.12
N LEU A 189 9.37 16.29 11.13
CA LEU A 189 8.41 17.22 10.51
C LEU A 189 7.83 18.22 11.50
N ASN A 190 7.67 17.87 12.78
CA ASN A 190 7.19 18.81 13.81
C ASN A 190 8.23 19.87 14.22
N LYS A 191 9.50 19.73 13.82
CA LYS A 191 10.51 20.78 14.03
C LYS A 191 10.41 21.93 13.03
N SER A 192 9.69 21.74 11.91
CA SER A 192 9.37 22.84 11.00
C SER A 192 8.21 23.66 11.58
N LYS A 193 8.52 24.86 12.08
CA LYS A 193 7.55 25.85 12.56
C LYS A 193 6.38 25.99 11.57
N PRO A 194 5.15 26.30 12.04
CA PRO A 194 4.02 26.52 11.15
C PRO A 194 4.36 27.68 10.18
N GLN A 195 4.56 27.36 8.91
CA GLN A 195 4.44 28.36 7.85
C GLN A 195 3.00 28.86 7.93
N LYS A 196 2.85 30.08 8.45
CA LYS A 196 1.61 30.84 8.34
C LYS A 196 1.32 30.97 6.85
N PHE A 197 0.42 30.15 6.33
CA PHE A 197 -0.22 30.45 5.06
C PHE A 197 -0.98 31.75 5.26
N LYS A 198 -0.45 32.84 4.70
CA LYS A 198 -1.22 34.06 4.51
C LYS A 198 -2.42 33.68 3.64
N LYS A 199 -3.62 33.95 4.17
CA LYS A 199 -4.88 33.84 3.45
C LYS A 199 -4.87 34.71 2.22
#